data_AF-M5FUE4-F1
#
_entry.id   AF-M5FUE4-F1
#
_cell.length_a   1.000
_cell.length_b   1.000
_cell.length_c   1.000
_cell.angle_alpha   90.00
_cell.angle_beta   90.00
_cell.angle_gamma   90.00
#
_symmetry.space_group_name_H-M   'P 1'
#
loop_
_entity.id
_entity.type
_entity.pdbx_description
1 polymer ?
#
loop_
_entity_poly.entity_id
_entity_poly.type
_entity_poly.pdbx_seq_one_letter_code
_entity_poly.pdbx_strand_id
1 'polypeptide(L)'
;MQNYFLHPDLSARATLGRAAVDPTLKMIDAFRAKGMKIAWVQWGIDEYDLTHLLSPSFLYGFSSNKTRDDSSFCTEMGFVANGTIDAGKKLCRGSWNAHQYGPLYDSYLEGLKLGTDFYFNKNTLSGLWGTTTPFEMWLHDTRVTTLFFGGVNTD
;
A
#
# COMPACT_ATOMS: atom_id res chain seq x y z
N MET A 1 -0.82 -1.47 4.12
CA MET A 1 0.15 -2.27 4.92
C MET A 1 1.00 -3.13 3.99
N GLN A 2 2.10 -2.59 3.46
CA GLN A 2 2.87 -3.22 2.37
C GLN A 2 4.20 -3.81 2.84
N ASN A 3 4.75 -4.75 2.06
CA ASN A 3 6.06 -5.35 2.30
C ASN A 3 7.15 -4.30 2.53
N TYR A 4 7.17 -3.20 1.75
CA TYR A 4 8.13 -2.11 1.94
C TYR A 4 8.17 -1.57 3.38
N PHE A 5 7.00 -1.40 4.02
CA PHE A 5 6.89 -0.81 5.36
C PHE A 5 6.99 -1.83 6.50
N LEU A 6 6.79 -3.13 6.22
CA LEU A 6 6.61 -4.14 7.27
C LEU A 6 7.62 -5.28 7.21
N HIS A 7 8.17 -5.59 6.03
CA HIS A 7 9.12 -6.68 5.89
C HIS A 7 10.39 -6.38 6.69
N PRO A 8 10.88 -7.31 7.54
CA PRO A 8 11.99 -7.04 8.45
C PRO A 8 13.28 -6.61 7.74
N ASP A 9 13.57 -7.12 6.55
CA ASP A 9 14.77 -6.73 5.79
C ASP A 9 14.70 -5.29 5.25
N LEU A 10 13.49 -4.76 5.02
CA LEU A 10 13.28 -3.40 4.51
C LEU A 10 12.99 -2.40 5.64
N SER A 11 12.32 -2.87 6.69
CA SER A 11 11.79 -2.08 7.80
C SER A 11 11.94 -2.84 9.12
N ALA A 12 13.19 -3.12 9.51
CA ALA A 12 13.53 -3.88 10.73
C ALA A 12 12.83 -3.33 11.98
N ARG A 13 12.73 -2.01 12.10
CA ARG A 13 12.11 -1.30 13.24
C ARG A 13 10.58 -1.32 13.27
N ALA A 14 9.89 -1.79 12.23
CA ALA A 14 8.43 -1.81 12.16
C ALA A 14 7.78 -2.95 12.98
N THR A 15 8.26 -3.19 14.19
CA THR A 15 7.77 -4.27 15.07
C THR A 15 6.31 -4.09 15.45
N LEU A 16 5.90 -2.87 15.81
CA LEU A 16 4.50 -2.55 16.15
C LEU A 16 3.58 -2.64 14.93
N GLY A 17 4.05 -2.23 13.76
CA GLY A 17 3.30 -2.38 12.51
C GLY A 17 3.06 -3.85 12.16
N ARG A 18 4.05 -4.72 12.40
CA ARG A 18 3.88 -6.17 12.27
C ARG A 18 2.95 -6.75 13.35
N ALA A 19 3.00 -6.25 14.59
CA ALA A 19 2.06 -6.67 15.64
C ALA A 19 0.60 -6.31 15.34
N ALA A 20 0.36 -5.30 14.49
CA ALA A 20 -0.98 -4.92 14.05
C ALA A 20 -1.57 -5.85 12.96
N VAL A 21 -0.78 -6.77 12.38
CA VAL A 21 -1.24 -7.68 11.32
C VAL A 21 -2.37 -8.58 11.79
N ASP A 22 -2.20 -9.28 12.93
CA ASP A 22 -3.21 -10.23 13.42
C ASP A 22 -4.54 -9.54 13.82
N PRO A 23 -4.55 -8.42 14.56
CA PRO A 23 -5.77 -7.65 14.79
C PRO A 23 -6.43 -7.17 13.49
N THR A 24 -5.63 -6.76 12.49
CA THR A 24 -6.15 -6.30 11.19
C THR A 24 -6.84 -7.42 10.43
N LEU A 25 -6.30 -8.64 10.43
CA LEU A 25 -6.95 -9.80 9.84
C LEU A 25 -8.28 -10.13 10.52
N LYS A 26 -8.30 -10.15 11.86
CA LYS A 26 -9.54 -10.37 12.63
C LYS A 26 -10.60 -9.32 12.32
N MET A 27 -10.20 -8.07 12.17
CA MET A 27 -11.07 -6.99 11.73
C MET A 27 -11.62 -7.30 10.33
N ILE A 28 -10.75 -7.55 9.34
CA ILE A 28 -11.17 -7.88 7.97
C ILE A 28 -12.21 -9.01 7.95
N ASP A 29 -11.96 -10.11 8.65
CA ASP A 29 -12.86 -11.26 8.69
C ASP A 29 -14.22 -10.91 9.31
N ALA A 30 -14.23 -10.15 10.42
CA ALA A 30 -15.45 -9.71 11.07
C ALA A 30 -16.28 -8.78 10.16
N PHE A 31 -15.63 -7.88 9.45
CA PHE A 31 -16.28 -6.97 8.50
C PHE A 31 -16.86 -7.73 7.30
N ARG A 32 -16.11 -8.67 6.72
CA ARG A 32 -16.59 -9.53 5.63
C ARG A 32 -17.79 -10.37 6.06
N ALA A 33 -17.77 -10.95 7.27
CA ALA A 33 -18.88 -11.72 7.82
C ALA A 33 -20.17 -10.89 8.01
N LYS A 34 -20.06 -9.56 8.04
CA LYS A 34 -21.20 -8.62 8.07
C LYS A 34 -21.54 -8.04 6.70
N GLY A 35 -20.95 -8.58 5.62
CA GLY A 35 -21.20 -8.12 4.25
C GLY A 35 -20.55 -6.77 3.92
N MET A 36 -19.67 -6.26 4.79
CA MET A 36 -18.96 -5.02 4.53
C MET A 36 -17.87 -5.22 3.48
N LYS A 37 -17.64 -4.18 2.68
CA LYS A 37 -16.58 -4.17 1.68
C LYS A 37 -15.27 -3.77 2.32
N ILE A 38 -14.17 -4.37 1.84
CA ILE A 38 -12.82 -4.07 2.29
C ILE A 38 -12.11 -3.29 1.18
N ALA A 39 -11.55 -2.12 1.53
CA ALA A 39 -10.76 -1.31 0.62
C ALA A 39 -9.28 -1.42 0.98
N TRP A 40 -8.49 -2.05 0.10
CA TRP A 40 -7.04 -2.10 0.20
C TRP A 40 -6.44 -0.87 -0.47
N VAL A 41 -5.98 0.08 0.32
CA VAL A 41 -5.35 1.30 -0.20
C VAL A 41 -3.84 1.17 -0.07
N GLN A 42 -3.17 0.97 -1.20
CA GLN A 42 -1.76 0.59 -1.26
C GLN A 42 -1.00 1.59 -2.11
N TRP A 43 0.23 1.93 -1.71
CA TRP A 43 1.11 2.67 -2.60
C TRP A 43 1.32 1.90 -3.90
N GLY A 44 1.18 2.57 -5.03
CA GLY A 44 1.36 1.93 -6.33
C GLY A 44 1.55 2.97 -7.41
N ILE A 45 2.72 3.61 -7.33
CA ILE A 45 3.16 4.67 -8.25
C ILE A 45 3.27 4.07 -9.65
N ASP A 46 2.76 4.79 -10.64
CA ASP A 46 3.03 4.52 -12.06
C ASP A 46 3.82 5.64 -12.73
N GLU A 47 4.15 5.46 -14.01
CA GLU A 47 4.95 6.42 -14.76
C GLU A 47 4.28 7.81 -14.83
N TYR A 48 2.95 7.84 -14.97
CA TYR A 48 2.22 9.09 -15.07
C TYR A 48 2.28 9.86 -13.74
N ASP A 49 2.21 9.15 -12.62
CA ASP A 49 2.40 9.75 -11.30
C ASP A 49 3.77 10.45 -11.20
N LEU A 50 4.85 9.77 -11.61
CA LEU A 50 6.22 10.28 -11.54
C LEU A 50 6.46 11.52 -12.40
N THR A 51 5.87 11.57 -13.59
CA THR A 51 6.13 12.63 -14.57
C THR A 51 5.18 13.82 -14.45
N HIS A 52 3.97 13.62 -13.93
CA HIS A 52 2.91 14.63 -13.99
C HIS A 52 2.25 14.99 -12.66
N LEU A 53 2.25 14.11 -11.66
CA LEU A 53 1.48 14.34 -10.42
C LEU A 53 2.37 14.59 -9.21
N LEU A 54 3.49 13.88 -9.09
CA LEU A 54 4.36 13.97 -7.92
C LEU A 54 5.26 15.20 -7.97
N SER A 55 5.23 15.98 -6.90
CA SER A 55 6.11 17.15 -6.78
C SER A 55 7.57 16.73 -6.53
N PRO A 56 8.56 17.53 -6.97
CA PRO A 56 9.97 17.25 -6.71
C PRO A 56 10.32 17.12 -5.22
N SER A 57 9.65 17.87 -4.34
CA SER A 57 9.85 17.76 -2.88
C SER A 57 9.38 16.42 -2.34
N PHE A 58 8.32 15.85 -2.90
CA PHE A 58 7.82 14.54 -2.53
C PHE A 58 8.76 13.42 -2.98
N LEU A 59 9.22 13.49 -4.24
CA LEU A 59 10.23 12.57 -4.78
C LEU A 59 11.53 12.63 -3.95
N TYR A 60 11.96 13.83 -3.55
CA TYR A 60 13.12 14.04 -2.68
C TYR A 60 12.92 13.42 -1.29
N GLY A 61 11.73 13.57 -0.70
CA GLY A 61 11.41 13.02 0.62
C GLY A 61 11.57 11.50 0.68
N PHE A 62 11.21 10.81 -0.41
CA PHE A 62 11.32 9.36 -0.55
C PHE A 62 12.63 8.88 -1.18
N SER A 63 13.57 9.78 -1.45
CA SER A 63 14.91 9.42 -1.88
C SER A 63 15.78 8.95 -0.71
N SER A 64 16.58 7.91 -0.96
CA SER A 64 17.48 7.27 0.01
C SER A 64 18.78 8.07 0.20
N ASN A 65 19.29 8.67 -0.88
CA ASN A 65 20.49 9.51 -0.92
C ASN A 65 20.17 11.02 -0.99
N LYS A 66 18.90 11.39 -0.86
CA LYS A 66 18.43 12.78 -0.99
C LYS A 66 18.74 13.39 -2.37
N THR A 67 18.79 12.56 -3.42
CA THR A 67 18.74 13.01 -4.83
C THR A 67 17.47 12.49 -5.51
N ARG A 68 16.93 13.26 -6.46
CA ARG A 68 15.61 12.98 -7.04
C ARG A 68 15.55 11.65 -7.82
N ASP A 69 16.62 11.29 -8.52
CA ASP A 69 16.46 10.47 -9.73
C ASP A 69 16.84 8.99 -9.57
N ASP A 70 17.81 8.64 -8.72
CA ASP A 70 18.40 7.29 -8.69
C ASP A 70 17.98 6.44 -7.48
N SER A 71 17.28 7.01 -6.49
CA SER A 71 16.88 6.26 -5.28
C SER A 71 15.48 6.56 -4.73
N SER A 72 14.65 7.26 -5.51
CA SER A 72 13.27 7.63 -5.17
C SER A 72 12.27 6.52 -5.52
N PHE A 73 11.00 6.88 -5.76
CA PHE A 73 9.96 5.96 -6.22
C PHE A 73 10.33 5.31 -7.55
N CYS A 74 9.84 4.10 -7.74
CA CYS A 74 10.02 3.30 -8.96
C CYS A 74 11.48 3.04 -9.39
N THR A 75 12.45 3.20 -8.49
CA THR A 75 13.83 2.75 -8.71
C THR A 75 14.00 1.32 -8.18
N GLU A 76 14.90 0.55 -8.81
CA GLU A 76 15.13 -0.85 -8.43
C GLU A 76 15.67 -0.97 -7.00
N MET A 77 15.05 -1.83 -6.20
CA MET A 77 15.49 -2.11 -4.82
C MET A 77 16.43 -3.32 -4.73
N GLY A 78 16.49 -4.14 -5.77
CA GLY A 78 17.25 -5.38 -5.78
C GLY A 78 16.62 -6.47 -4.91
N PHE A 79 17.44 -7.42 -4.46
CA PHE A 79 16.96 -8.59 -3.74
C PHE A 79 16.98 -8.42 -2.23
N VAL A 80 15.97 -8.99 -1.56
CA VAL A 80 15.86 -9.13 -0.10
C VAL A 80 15.81 -10.61 0.28
N ALA A 81 15.66 -10.91 1.57
CA ALA A 81 15.63 -12.26 2.12
C ALA A 81 16.85 -13.09 1.69
N ASN A 82 18.04 -12.50 1.91
CA ASN A 82 19.32 -13.09 1.53
C ASN A 82 19.39 -13.50 0.04
N GLY A 83 18.81 -12.71 -0.86
CA GLY A 83 18.87 -12.94 -2.30
C GLY A 83 17.72 -13.77 -2.88
N THR A 84 16.75 -14.18 -2.07
CA THR A 84 15.68 -15.09 -2.52
C THR A 84 14.44 -14.39 -3.09
N ILE A 85 14.24 -13.11 -2.76
CA ILE A 85 13.07 -12.34 -3.18
C ILE A 85 13.55 -11.10 -3.95
N ASP A 86 13.12 -10.96 -5.19
CA ASP A 86 13.24 -9.70 -5.92
C ASP A 86 12.22 -8.70 -5.37
N ALA A 87 12.69 -7.63 -4.72
CA ALA A 87 11.79 -6.63 -4.17
C ALA A 87 11.13 -5.76 -5.26
N GLY A 88 11.72 -5.73 -6.46
CA GLY A 88 11.31 -4.90 -7.58
C GLY A 88 11.48 -3.40 -7.32
N LYS A 89 10.71 -2.60 -8.07
CA LYS A 89 10.79 -1.14 -8.04
C LYS A 89 10.08 -0.56 -6.82
N LYS A 90 10.75 0.36 -6.12
CA LYS A 90 10.26 0.95 -4.86
C LYS A 90 8.88 1.56 -4.97
N LEU A 91 7.91 0.98 -4.25
CA LEU A 91 6.50 1.36 -4.18
C LEU A 91 5.82 1.56 -5.55
N CYS A 92 6.39 0.94 -6.58
CA CYS A 92 5.87 0.99 -7.93
C CYS A 92 4.80 -0.07 -8.11
N ARG A 93 3.78 0.23 -8.92
CA ARG A 93 2.67 -0.69 -9.17
C ARG A 93 3.19 -2.05 -9.66
N GLY A 94 2.66 -3.13 -9.08
CA GLY A 94 3.01 -4.52 -9.42
C GLY A 94 4.33 -5.02 -8.85
N SER A 95 5.11 -4.18 -8.15
CA SER A 95 6.34 -4.62 -7.49
C SER A 95 6.02 -5.37 -6.19
N TRP A 96 6.83 -6.38 -5.85
CA TRP A 96 6.61 -7.18 -4.64
C TRP A 96 6.59 -6.33 -3.37
N ASN A 97 7.47 -5.33 -3.26
CA ASN A 97 7.50 -4.44 -2.10
C ASN A 97 6.21 -3.61 -1.94
N ALA A 98 5.44 -3.44 -3.02
CA ALA A 98 4.17 -2.73 -3.05
C ALA A 98 2.96 -3.64 -2.74
N HIS A 99 3.13 -4.95 -2.60
CA HIS A 99 2.06 -5.84 -2.17
C HIS A 99 1.84 -5.79 -0.65
N GLN A 100 0.66 -6.24 -0.22
CA GLN A 100 0.32 -6.46 1.17
C GLN A 100 1.38 -7.35 1.85
N TYR A 101 1.62 -7.08 3.14
CA TYR A 101 2.62 -7.84 3.88
C TYR A 101 2.10 -9.20 4.37
N GLY A 102 2.83 -10.26 4.06
CA GLY A 102 2.62 -11.61 4.60
C GLY A 102 1.15 -12.08 4.45
N PRO A 103 0.49 -12.56 5.53
CA PRO A 103 -0.86 -13.13 5.45
C PRO A 103 -1.95 -12.14 5.02
N LEU A 104 -1.67 -10.82 5.05
CA LEU A 104 -2.59 -9.83 4.49
C LEU A 104 -2.73 -9.97 2.98
N TYR A 105 -1.71 -10.47 2.29
CA TYR A 105 -1.76 -10.72 0.85
C TYR A 105 -2.68 -11.88 0.50
N ASP A 106 -2.60 -12.99 1.25
CA ASP A 106 -3.48 -14.14 1.07
C ASP A 106 -4.95 -13.75 1.36
N SER A 107 -5.18 -13.00 2.44
CA SER A 107 -6.50 -12.46 2.76
C SER A 107 -7.02 -11.55 1.65
N TYR A 108 -6.18 -10.67 1.07
CA TYR A 108 -6.57 -9.85 -0.07
C TYR A 108 -6.99 -10.70 -1.28
N LEU A 109 -6.20 -11.71 -1.66
CA LEU A 109 -6.51 -12.58 -2.80
C LEU A 109 -7.82 -13.35 -2.60
N GLU A 110 -8.08 -13.83 -1.39
CA GLU A 110 -9.35 -14.47 -1.03
C GLU A 110 -10.52 -13.49 -1.19
N GLY A 111 -10.40 -12.29 -0.61
CA GLY A 111 -11.44 -11.27 -0.70
C GLY A 111 -11.73 -10.81 -2.14
N LEU A 112 -10.70 -10.76 -2.98
CA LEU A 112 -10.84 -10.47 -4.41
C LEU A 112 -11.64 -11.56 -5.12
N LYS A 113 -11.35 -12.83 -4.83
CA LYS A 113 -12.10 -13.98 -5.35
C LYS A 113 -13.56 -13.99 -4.88
N LEU A 114 -13.81 -13.56 -3.65
CA LEU A 114 -15.16 -13.45 -3.06
C LEU A 114 -15.94 -12.21 -3.54
N GLY A 115 -15.29 -11.23 -4.18
CA GLY A 115 -15.92 -9.96 -4.54
C GLY A 115 -16.28 -9.08 -3.33
N THR A 116 -15.63 -9.32 -2.19
CA THR A 116 -15.78 -8.51 -0.97
C THR A 116 -14.78 -7.38 -0.88
N ASP A 117 -13.69 -7.49 -1.64
CA ASP A 117 -12.52 -6.62 -1.49
C ASP A 117 -12.19 -5.86 -2.78
N PHE A 118 -11.76 -4.62 -2.62
CA PHE A 118 -11.37 -3.71 -3.70
C PHE A 118 -9.96 -3.19 -3.46
N TYR A 119 -9.20 -3.02 -4.53
CA TYR A 119 -7.81 -2.58 -4.46
C TYR A 119 -7.66 -1.21 -5.11
N PHE A 120 -7.05 -0.27 -4.40
CA PHE A 120 -6.83 1.09 -4.84
C PHE A 120 -5.35 1.44 -4.72
N ASN A 121 -4.75 1.83 -5.85
CA ASN A 121 -3.43 2.42 -5.84
C ASN A 121 -3.54 3.87 -5.37
N LYS A 122 -2.77 4.24 -4.35
CA LYS A 122 -2.53 5.63 -3.97
C LYS A 122 -1.14 6.05 -4.43
N ASN A 123 -1.05 7.31 -4.84
CA ASN A 123 0.17 7.94 -5.31
C ASN A 123 0.75 8.97 -4.34
N THR A 124 0.05 9.30 -3.25
CA THR A 124 0.59 10.12 -2.16
C THR A 124 0.45 9.41 -0.80
N LEU A 125 0.73 10.13 0.29
CA LEU A 125 0.57 9.61 1.66
C LEU A 125 -0.88 9.17 1.92
N SER A 126 -1.87 9.97 1.50
CA SER A 126 -3.29 9.66 1.65
C SER A 126 -3.85 9.00 0.39
N GLY A 127 -4.80 8.08 0.55
CA GLY A 127 -5.63 7.60 -0.57
C GLY A 127 -6.77 8.55 -0.96
N LEU A 128 -6.96 9.62 -0.19
CA LEU A 128 -8.08 10.56 -0.25
C LEU A 128 -7.57 12.01 -0.42
N TRP A 129 -6.42 12.20 -1.07
CA TRP A 129 -5.77 13.50 -1.18
C TRP A 129 -6.39 14.42 -2.25
N GLY A 130 -7.34 13.91 -3.05
CA GLY A 130 -8.01 14.66 -4.10
C GLY A 130 -9.25 13.95 -4.65
N THR A 131 -10.13 14.72 -5.28
CA THR A 131 -11.45 14.30 -5.79
C THR A 131 -11.40 13.30 -6.96
N THR A 132 -10.24 13.15 -7.59
CA THR A 132 -10.02 12.27 -8.75
C THR A 132 -9.17 11.05 -8.41
N THR A 133 -8.92 10.79 -7.12
CA THR A 133 -8.24 9.55 -6.72
C THR A 133 -9.18 8.35 -6.93
N PRO A 134 -8.67 7.17 -7.35
CA PRO A 134 -9.52 6.01 -7.59
C PRO A 134 -10.36 5.60 -6.37
N PHE A 135 -9.81 5.75 -5.16
CA PHE A 135 -10.52 5.42 -3.93
C PHE A 135 -11.65 6.41 -3.66
N GLU A 136 -11.40 7.72 -3.77
CA GLU A 136 -12.43 8.75 -3.58
C GLU A 136 -13.57 8.61 -4.60
N MET A 137 -13.23 8.39 -5.88
CA MET A 137 -14.23 8.16 -6.93
C MET A 137 -15.11 6.95 -6.60
N TRP A 138 -14.50 5.85 -6.17
CA TRP A 138 -15.25 4.65 -5.78
C TRP A 138 -16.18 4.91 -4.58
N LEU A 139 -15.74 5.68 -3.57
CA LEU A 139 -16.58 6.04 -2.43
C LEU A 139 -17.81 6.86 -2.87
N HIS A 140 -17.61 7.83 -3.76
CA HIS A 140 -18.69 8.63 -4.32
C HIS A 140 -19.68 7.78 -5.13
N ASP A 141 -19.17 6.95 -6.05
CA ASP A 141 -20.00 6.14 -6.94
C ASP A 141 -20.82 5.09 -6.17
N THR A 142 -20.24 4.52 -5.11
CA THR A 142 -20.89 3.51 -4.27
C THR A 142 -21.71 4.10 -3.11
N ARG A 143 -21.68 5.42 -2.92
CA ARG A 143 -22.38 6.16 -1.86
C ARG A 143 -22.03 5.66 -0.45
N VAL A 144 -20.78 5.27 -0.23
CA VAL A 144 -20.28 4.90 1.10
C VAL A 144 -20.27 6.16 1.99
N THR A 145 -20.92 6.08 3.15
CA THR A 145 -21.03 7.21 4.09
C THR A 145 -20.25 7.00 5.38
N THR A 146 -19.69 5.82 5.60
CA THR A 146 -18.96 5.48 6.83
C THR A 146 -17.75 4.63 6.50
N LEU A 147 -16.59 5.04 7.03
CA LEU A 147 -15.32 4.35 6.87
C LEU A 147 -14.76 3.94 8.23
N PHE A 148 -14.19 2.75 8.27
CA PHE A 148 -13.38 2.27 9.39
C PHE A 148 -11.94 2.15 8.88
N PHE A 149 -11.02 2.82 9.56
CA PHE A 149 -9.61 2.83 9.17
C PHE A 149 -8.82 1.84 10.01
N GLY A 150 -8.04 1.01 9.32
CA GLY A 150 -7.01 0.18 9.92
C GLY A 150 -5.80 0.16 9.00
N GLY A 151 -4.60 0.04 9.56
CA GLY A 151 -3.37 0.01 8.77
C GLY A 151 -2.17 0.60 9.50
N VAL A 152 -1.19 1.02 8.70
CA VAL A 152 0.04 1.66 9.14
C VAL A 152 0.44 2.75 8.13
N ASN A 153 1.15 3.80 8.53
CA ASN A 153 1.43 4.19 9.92
C ASN A 153 0.25 5.01 10.48
N THR A 154 0.23 5.23 11.81
CA THR A 154 -0.85 5.99 12.46
C THR A 154 -0.53 7.49 12.55
N ASP A 155 0.74 7.86 12.45
CA ASP A 155 1.32 9.19 12.69
C ASP A 155 1.67 9.96 11.40
#